data_AF-A0A943JPX1-F1
#
_entry.id   AF-A0A943JPX1-F1
#
_cell.length_a   1.000
_cell.length_b   1.000
_cell.length_c   1.000
_cell.angle_alpha   90.00
_cell.angle_beta   90.00
_cell.angle_gamma   90.00
#
_symmetry.space_group_name_H-M   'P 1'
#
loop_
_entity.id
_entity.type
_entity.pdbx_description
1 polymer ?
#
loop_
_entity_poly.entity_id
_entity_poly.type
_entity_poly.pdbx_seq_one_letter_code
_entity_poly.pdbx_strand_id
1 'polypeptide(L)'
;MEKVQADVTKKKKIDTKNLIENLLVIFVILCPVFDIISFVFRNTFNTSLSPSTILRPIIPLIAIIDLFIKSKHKIKMFIIAVIYGVYALAHLLLFNTANTGFSYSNVVHEMQYIMNYTFMIIILFVYAYVFKDKEKGKLQRAITSSVSIYIASILLAIITNTSSTTYIEGTGIKGWFESGNSISAVLTLSIFVLLSNKDRNYRKIIIGEIIIMGIFLCILIGTRVGLFGFIVALLSFIFAEIVRKDNKESKD
;
A
#
# COMPACT_ATOMS: atom_id res chain seq x y z
N MET A 1 30.14 -38.14 -36.00
CA MET A 1 29.74 -38.11 -34.59
C MET A 1 30.11 -36.75 -33.98
N GLU A 2 29.66 -35.64 -34.60
CA GLU A 2 30.16 -34.30 -34.24
C GLU A 2 29.21 -33.18 -34.74
N LYS A 3 27.89 -33.35 -34.60
CA LYS A 3 26.90 -32.29 -34.93
C LYS A 3 25.64 -32.34 -34.06
N VAL A 4 25.75 -32.77 -32.80
CA VAL A 4 24.58 -32.87 -31.88
C VAL A 4 24.75 -32.06 -30.60
N GLN A 5 25.85 -31.31 -30.42
CA GLN A 5 26.16 -30.69 -29.14
C GLN A 5 26.38 -29.18 -29.21
N ALA A 6 25.49 -28.47 -29.91
CA ALA A 6 25.50 -27.00 -29.96
C ALA A 6 24.17 -26.35 -29.52
N ASP A 7 23.26 -27.09 -28.88
CA ASP A 7 21.93 -26.57 -28.53
C ASP A 7 21.54 -26.73 -27.04
N VAL A 8 22.52 -26.67 -26.13
CA VAL A 8 22.23 -26.69 -24.68
C VAL A 8 23.11 -25.71 -23.93
N THR A 9 23.01 -24.40 -24.20
CA THR A 9 23.29 -23.34 -23.20
C THR A 9 22.87 -21.93 -23.65
N LYS A 10 21.69 -21.75 -24.24
CA LYS A 10 21.03 -20.45 -24.15
C LYS A 10 20.50 -20.29 -22.72
N LYS A 11 21.34 -19.71 -21.85
CA LYS A 11 20.97 -19.21 -20.51
C LYS A 11 19.63 -18.47 -20.66
N LYS A 12 18.53 -19.10 -20.21
CA LYS A 12 17.18 -18.54 -20.27
C LYS A 12 17.22 -17.26 -19.44
N LYS A 13 17.38 -16.11 -20.10
CA LYS A 13 17.42 -14.80 -19.47
C LYS A 13 16.06 -14.64 -18.81
N ILE A 14 16.00 -14.84 -17.49
CA ILE A 14 14.76 -14.71 -16.72
C ILE A 14 14.20 -13.33 -17.02
N ASP A 15 13.00 -13.27 -17.59
CA ASP A 15 12.34 -12.01 -17.92
C ASP A 15 11.99 -11.28 -16.63
N THR A 16 12.95 -10.47 -16.19
CA THR A 16 12.96 -9.82 -14.89
C THR A 16 11.85 -8.77 -14.79
N LYS A 17 11.26 -8.34 -15.93
CA LYS A 17 10.16 -7.36 -15.98
C LYS A 17 8.84 -7.96 -15.48
N ASN A 18 8.62 -9.26 -15.73
CA ASN A 18 7.49 -10.02 -15.19
C ASN A 18 7.71 -10.39 -13.73
N LEU A 19 8.97 -10.61 -13.30
CA LEU A 19 9.30 -10.94 -11.91
C LEU A 19 8.95 -9.80 -10.94
N ILE A 20 9.36 -8.56 -11.24
CA ILE A 20 9.10 -7.40 -10.36
C ILE A 20 7.63 -7.08 -10.28
N GLU A 21 6.92 -7.20 -11.41
CA GLU A 21 5.47 -7.03 -11.43
C GLU A 21 4.77 -8.04 -10.52
N ASN A 22 5.13 -9.32 -10.64
CA ASN A 22 4.60 -10.37 -9.78
C ASN A 22 4.95 -10.11 -8.31
N LEU A 23 6.18 -9.68 -8.02
CA LEU A 23 6.62 -9.34 -6.67
C LEU A 23 5.78 -8.20 -6.07
N LEU A 24 5.54 -7.12 -6.82
CA LEU A 24 4.71 -6.00 -6.38
C LEU A 24 3.23 -6.36 -6.24
N VAL A 25 2.71 -7.25 -7.08
CA VAL A 25 1.35 -7.79 -6.96
C VAL A 25 1.21 -8.64 -5.69
N ILE A 26 2.14 -9.56 -5.46
CA ILE A 26 2.18 -10.39 -4.26
C ILE A 26 2.33 -9.52 -3.01
N PHE A 27 3.15 -8.47 -3.08
CA PHE A 27 3.31 -7.52 -1.98
C PHE A 27 1.98 -6.88 -1.56
N VAL A 28 1.19 -6.40 -2.53
CA VAL A 28 -0.14 -5.82 -2.25
C VAL A 28 -1.05 -6.84 -1.56
N ILE A 29 -1.09 -8.08 -2.05
CA ILE A 29 -1.94 -9.13 -1.48
C ILE A 29 -1.52 -9.44 -0.02
N LEU A 30 -0.23 -9.37 0.28
CA LEU A 30 0.32 -9.66 1.60
C LEU A 30 0.30 -8.48 2.58
N CYS A 31 0.03 -7.25 2.14
CA CYS A 31 -0.11 -6.07 3.01
C CYS A 31 -0.98 -6.32 4.26
N PRO A 32 -2.22 -6.86 4.17
CA PRO A 32 -3.04 -7.16 5.33
C PRO A 32 -2.39 -8.17 6.28
N VAL A 33 -1.69 -9.17 5.74
CA VAL A 33 -0.97 -10.16 6.56
C VAL A 33 0.17 -9.49 7.32
N PHE A 34 0.91 -8.58 6.69
CA PHE A 34 1.96 -7.81 7.34
C PHE A 34 1.42 -6.84 8.40
N ASP A 35 0.22 -6.28 8.20
CA ASP A 35 -0.46 -5.48 9.23
C ASP A 35 -0.79 -6.31 10.46
N ILE A 36 -1.37 -7.51 10.27
CA ILE A 36 -1.74 -8.40 11.37
C ILE A 36 -0.50 -8.91 12.11
N ILE A 37 0.55 -9.32 11.39
CA ILE A 37 1.83 -9.73 12.01
C ILE A 37 2.41 -8.57 12.81
N SER A 38 2.34 -7.33 12.30
CA SER A 38 2.79 -6.16 13.05
C SER A 38 2.02 -6.00 14.34
N PHE A 39 0.70 -6.05 14.26
CA PHE A 39 -0.20 -5.90 15.40
C PHE A 39 0.05 -6.98 16.46
N VAL A 40 0.08 -8.25 16.06
CA VAL A 40 0.33 -9.37 16.98
C VAL A 40 1.70 -9.24 17.62
N PHE A 41 2.75 -8.98 16.84
CA PHE A 41 4.11 -8.89 17.37
C PHE A 41 4.27 -7.75 18.38
N ARG A 42 3.73 -6.57 18.09
CA ARG A 42 3.81 -5.41 18.99
C ARG A 42 3.00 -5.65 20.25
N ASN A 43 1.82 -6.25 20.15
CA ASN A 43 0.99 -6.56 21.30
C ASN A 43 1.56 -7.69 22.17
N THR A 44 2.25 -8.68 21.59
CA THR A 44 2.87 -9.78 22.32
C THR A 44 4.20 -9.41 22.97
N PHE A 45 5.06 -8.67 22.26
CA PHE A 45 6.42 -8.37 22.72
C PHE A 45 6.58 -6.96 23.30
N ASN A 46 5.53 -6.14 23.27
CA ASN A 46 5.53 -4.75 23.72
C ASN A 46 6.68 -3.91 23.12
N THR A 47 7.04 -4.21 21.87
CA THR A 47 8.12 -3.53 21.13
C THR A 47 7.53 -2.59 20.09
N SER A 48 8.27 -1.53 19.75
CA SER A 48 7.89 -0.59 18.67
C SER A 48 8.25 -1.10 17.28
N LEU A 49 9.10 -2.12 17.17
CA LEU A 49 9.62 -2.67 15.92
C LEU A 49 9.05 -4.07 15.68
N SER A 50 8.31 -4.22 14.57
CA SER A 50 7.85 -5.53 14.09
C SER A 50 8.68 -6.01 12.91
N PRO A 51 8.79 -7.33 12.66
CA PRO A 51 9.42 -7.85 11.44
C PRO A 51 8.86 -7.23 10.16
N SER A 52 7.56 -6.95 10.12
CA SER A 52 6.90 -6.29 9.01
C SER A 52 7.31 -4.82 8.82
N THR A 53 7.78 -4.14 9.87
CA THR A 53 8.33 -2.78 9.79
C THR A 53 9.58 -2.76 8.89
N ILE A 54 10.34 -3.87 8.88
CA ILE A 54 11.53 -4.05 8.05
C ILE A 54 11.17 -4.61 6.67
N LEU A 55 10.24 -5.57 6.59
CA LEU A 55 9.86 -6.22 5.32
C LEU A 55 9.15 -5.26 4.34
N ARG A 56 8.30 -4.35 4.84
CA ARG A 56 7.55 -3.38 4.01
C ARG A 56 8.46 -2.52 3.12
N PRO A 57 9.53 -1.89 3.61
CA PRO A 57 10.43 -1.10 2.77
C PRO A 57 11.33 -1.96 1.89
N ILE A 58 11.71 -3.18 2.29
CA ILE A 58 12.62 -4.04 1.53
C ILE A 58 12.08 -4.39 0.13
N ILE A 59 10.80 -4.73 0.02
CA ILE A 59 10.24 -5.18 -1.26
C ILE A 59 10.23 -4.06 -2.32
N PRO A 60 9.72 -2.85 -2.03
CA PRO A 60 9.88 -1.68 -2.89
C PRO A 60 11.36 -1.30 -3.12
N LEU A 61 12.24 -1.51 -2.13
CA LEU A 61 13.66 -1.23 -2.26
C LEU A 61 14.32 -2.16 -3.30
N ILE A 62 13.97 -3.46 -3.31
CA ILE A 62 14.43 -4.40 -4.35
C ILE A 62 13.95 -3.93 -5.72
N ALA A 63 12.69 -3.51 -5.83
CA ALA A 63 12.12 -3.03 -7.09
C ALA A 63 12.83 -1.75 -7.59
N ILE A 64 13.11 -0.77 -6.72
CA ILE A 64 13.81 0.45 -7.13
C ILE A 64 15.28 0.20 -7.47
N ILE A 65 15.96 -0.71 -6.76
CA ILE A 65 17.34 -1.10 -7.09
C ILE A 65 17.39 -1.74 -8.48
N ASP A 66 16.47 -2.65 -8.78
CA ASP A 66 16.42 -3.25 -10.13
C ASP A 66 16.12 -2.20 -11.21
N LEU A 67 15.16 -1.30 -10.97
CA LEU A 67 14.85 -0.18 -11.87
C LEU A 67 16.07 0.72 -12.08
N PHE A 68 16.81 1.00 -11.02
CA PHE A 68 18.04 1.78 -11.06
C PHE A 68 19.11 1.08 -11.93
N ILE A 69 19.33 -0.22 -11.75
CA ILE A 69 20.30 -1.01 -12.52
C ILE A 69 19.94 -1.08 -14.00
N LYS A 70 18.66 -1.04 -14.38
CA LYS A 70 18.23 -1.12 -15.78
C LYS A 70 18.11 0.23 -16.48
N SER A 71 18.04 1.33 -15.73
CA SER A 71 17.87 2.66 -16.31
C SER A 71 19.06 3.11 -17.13
N LYS A 72 18.80 3.85 -18.21
CA LYS A 72 19.84 4.54 -19.00
C LYS A 72 20.37 5.80 -18.29
N HIS A 73 19.63 6.32 -17.31
CA HIS A 73 19.94 7.59 -16.63
C HIS A 73 20.45 7.38 -15.19
N LYS A 74 21.23 6.32 -14.95
CA LYS A 74 21.71 5.93 -13.61
C LYS A 74 22.41 7.07 -12.88
N ILE A 75 23.29 7.79 -13.57
CA ILE A 75 24.04 8.91 -13.02
C ILE A 75 23.09 10.03 -12.57
N LYS A 76 22.06 10.38 -13.37
CA LYS A 76 21.09 11.41 -12.99
C LYS A 76 20.28 11.00 -11.76
N MET A 77 19.80 9.76 -11.71
CA MET A 77 19.07 9.25 -10.53
C MET A 77 19.96 9.20 -9.29
N PHE A 78 21.24 8.85 -9.44
CA PHE A 78 22.21 8.87 -8.35
C PHE A 78 22.45 10.29 -7.84
N ILE A 79 22.63 11.26 -8.74
CA ILE A 79 22.78 12.68 -8.36
C ILE A 79 21.55 13.17 -7.58
N ILE A 80 20.33 12.85 -8.03
CA ILE A 80 19.09 13.19 -7.31
C ILE A 80 19.08 12.55 -5.91
N ALA A 81 19.45 11.26 -5.81
CA ALA A 81 19.52 10.57 -4.52
C ALA A 81 20.56 11.21 -3.57
N VAL A 82 21.71 11.65 -4.09
CA VAL A 82 22.73 12.37 -3.31
C VAL A 82 22.22 13.72 -2.87
N ILE A 83 21.61 14.52 -3.75
CA ILE A 83 21.01 15.83 -3.40
C ILE A 83 19.98 15.64 -2.29
N TYR A 84 19.11 14.64 -2.42
CA TYR A 84 18.11 14.32 -1.40
C TYR A 84 18.76 13.87 -0.08
N GLY A 85 19.82 13.06 -0.14
CA GLY A 85 20.58 12.65 1.04
C GLY A 85 21.22 13.83 1.78
N VAL A 86 21.81 14.79 1.04
CA VAL A 86 22.36 16.03 1.61
C VAL A 86 21.24 16.85 2.25
N TYR A 87 20.09 16.98 1.60
CA TYR A 87 18.91 17.64 2.19
C TYR A 87 18.49 16.96 3.50
N ALA A 88 18.36 15.63 3.53
CA ALA A 88 17.95 14.90 4.71
C ALA A 88 18.94 15.08 5.87
N LEU A 89 20.25 15.04 5.59
CA LEU A 89 21.29 15.32 6.58
C LEU A 89 21.22 16.76 7.09
N ALA A 90 21.10 17.74 6.19
CA ALA A 90 20.98 19.15 6.56
C ALA A 90 19.73 19.39 7.42
N HIS A 91 18.59 18.79 7.07
CA HIS A 91 17.35 18.86 7.85
C HIS A 91 17.54 18.30 9.26
N LEU A 92 18.17 17.12 9.40
CA LEU A 92 18.42 16.51 10.71
C LEU A 92 19.42 17.33 11.55
N LEU A 93 20.46 17.89 10.93
CA LEU A 93 21.41 18.77 11.60
C LEU A 93 20.74 20.05 12.09
N LEU A 94 19.96 20.70 11.23
CA LEU A 94 19.18 21.89 11.56
C LEU A 94 18.20 21.61 12.68
N PHE A 95 17.47 20.50 12.61
CA PHE A 95 16.56 20.06 13.67
C PHE A 95 17.30 19.89 15.00
N ASN A 96 18.49 19.30 15.00
CA ASN A 96 19.29 19.13 16.21
C ASN A 96 19.78 20.47 16.79
N THR A 97 20.16 21.44 15.94
CA THR A 97 20.67 22.75 16.39
C THR A 97 19.58 23.77 16.73
N ALA A 98 18.43 23.72 16.06
CA ALA A 98 17.33 24.66 16.21
C ALA A 98 16.24 24.14 17.16
N ASN A 99 16.47 22.99 17.83
CA ASN A 99 15.50 22.40 18.72
C ASN A 99 15.30 23.31 19.95
N THR A 100 14.20 24.05 19.99
CA THR A 100 13.88 25.01 21.05
C THR A 100 13.41 24.34 22.36
N GLY A 101 13.47 23.01 22.45
CA GLY A 101 12.95 22.22 23.58
C GLY A 101 11.43 22.11 23.64
N PHE A 102 10.70 22.80 22.74
CA PHE A 102 9.24 22.74 22.64
C PHE A 102 8.71 21.58 21.78
N SER A 103 9.59 20.90 21.04
CA SER A 103 9.23 19.71 20.25
C SER A 103 9.43 18.45 21.08
N TYR A 104 8.37 17.65 21.23
CA TYR A 104 8.41 16.33 21.88
C TYR A 104 9.15 15.25 21.04
N SER A 105 9.75 15.63 19.91
CA SER A 105 10.41 14.72 18.96
C SER A 105 11.94 14.77 19.12
N ASN A 106 12.60 13.61 19.00
CA ASN A 106 14.06 13.53 18.93
C ASN A 106 14.53 13.33 17.47
N VAL A 107 15.85 13.39 17.25
CA VAL A 107 16.46 13.22 15.93
C VAL A 107 16.10 11.86 15.28
N VAL A 108 15.97 10.80 16.06
CA VAL A 108 15.57 9.47 15.58
C VAL A 108 14.12 9.46 15.10
N HIS A 109 13.20 10.09 15.83
CA HIS A 109 11.82 10.25 15.40
C HIS A 109 11.71 11.10 14.14
N GLU A 110 12.48 12.19 14.06
CA GLU A 110 12.54 13.03 12.87
C GLU A 110 13.09 12.25 11.65
N MET A 111 14.13 11.45 11.86
CA MET A 111 14.67 10.55 10.83
C MET A 111 13.61 9.55 10.36
N GLN A 112 12.83 8.97 11.28
CA GLN A 112 11.72 8.08 10.93
C GLN A 112 10.66 8.80 10.07
N TYR A 113 10.31 10.05 10.38
CA TYR A 113 9.41 10.85 9.56
C TYR A 113 9.95 11.04 8.14
N ILE A 114 11.20 11.50 8.00
CA ILE A 114 11.84 11.68 6.69
C ILE A 114 11.84 10.36 5.89
N MET A 115 12.22 9.25 6.53
CA MET A 115 12.21 7.94 5.90
C MET A 115 10.80 7.54 5.42
N ASN A 116 9.78 7.70 6.28
CA ASN A 116 8.40 7.33 5.93
C ASN A 116 7.88 8.12 4.72
N TYR A 117 8.12 9.43 4.67
CA TYR A 117 7.75 10.25 3.51
C TYR A 117 8.53 9.86 2.25
N THR A 118 9.83 9.61 2.38
CA THR A 118 10.68 9.16 1.27
C THR A 118 10.16 7.85 0.68
N PHE A 119 9.91 6.86 1.55
CA PHE A 119 9.41 5.55 1.14
C PHE A 119 8.04 5.63 0.49
N MET A 120 7.15 6.49 0.99
CA MET A 120 5.85 6.72 0.35
C MET A 120 6.01 7.22 -1.10
N ILE A 121 6.86 8.22 -1.34
CA ILE A 121 7.11 8.77 -2.67
C ILE A 121 7.76 7.71 -3.59
N ILE A 122 8.74 6.97 -3.07
CA ILE A 122 9.42 5.89 -3.80
C ILE A 122 8.44 4.81 -4.22
N ILE A 123 7.59 4.33 -3.29
CA ILE A 123 6.57 3.32 -3.57
C ILE A 123 5.64 3.83 -4.68
N LEU A 124 5.13 5.05 -4.57
CA LEU A 124 4.28 5.64 -5.60
C LEU A 124 4.97 5.64 -6.98
N PHE A 125 6.22 6.08 -7.05
CA PHE A 125 6.98 6.11 -8.30
C PHE A 125 7.21 4.71 -8.88
N VAL A 126 7.58 3.74 -8.05
CA VAL A 126 7.79 2.34 -8.46
C VAL A 126 6.51 1.75 -9.06
N TYR A 127 5.37 1.91 -8.38
CA TYR A 127 4.09 1.44 -8.91
C TYR A 127 3.69 2.17 -10.19
N ALA A 128 3.80 3.50 -10.22
CA ALA A 128 3.48 4.29 -11.40
C ALA A 128 4.33 3.88 -12.61
N TYR A 129 5.64 3.67 -12.42
CA TYR A 129 6.56 3.28 -13.50
C TYR A 129 6.34 1.84 -13.96
N VAL A 130 6.23 0.88 -13.03
CA VAL A 130 6.10 -0.54 -13.38
C VAL A 130 4.76 -0.83 -14.08
N PHE A 131 3.68 -0.15 -13.69
CA PHE A 131 2.34 -0.40 -14.21
C PHE A 131 1.85 0.64 -15.24
N LYS A 132 2.66 1.64 -15.62
CA LYS A 132 2.28 2.71 -16.55
C LYS A 132 1.62 2.19 -17.84
N ASP A 133 2.30 1.25 -18.49
CA ASP A 133 1.94 0.72 -19.81
C ASP A 133 1.41 -0.73 -19.71
N LYS A 134 1.00 -1.16 -18.52
CA LYS A 134 0.57 -2.54 -18.25
C LYS A 134 -0.93 -2.66 -18.08
N GLU A 135 -1.41 -3.89 -18.21
CA GLU A 135 -2.80 -4.21 -17.94
C GLU A 135 -3.12 -3.96 -16.46
N LYS A 136 -4.01 -2.99 -16.21
CA LYS A 136 -4.43 -2.60 -14.86
C LYS A 136 -5.18 -3.72 -14.12
N GLY A 137 -5.77 -4.67 -14.86
CA GLY A 137 -6.58 -5.76 -14.32
C GLY A 137 -5.84 -6.66 -13.34
N LYS A 138 -4.53 -6.87 -13.52
CA LYS A 138 -3.74 -7.69 -12.57
C LYS A 138 -3.58 -7.01 -11.21
N LEU A 139 -3.25 -5.72 -11.20
CA LEU A 139 -3.13 -4.95 -9.96
C LEU A 139 -4.50 -4.76 -9.29
N GLN A 140 -5.56 -4.50 -10.07
CA GLN A 140 -6.92 -4.42 -9.55
C GLN A 140 -7.35 -5.73 -8.87
N ARG A 141 -7.10 -6.89 -9.49
CA ARG A 141 -7.35 -8.21 -8.88
C ARG A 141 -6.55 -8.41 -7.60
N ALA A 142 -5.28 -7.98 -7.57
CA ALA A 142 -4.44 -8.03 -6.36
C ALA A 142 -5.04 -7.23 -5.20
N ILE A 143 -5.55 -6.02 -5.49
CA ILE A 143 -6.18 -5.15 -4.51
C ILE A 143 -7.50 -5.77 -4.03
N THR A 144 -8.33 -6.30 -4.93
CA THR A 144 -9.54 -7.05 -4.55
C THR A 144 -9.19 -8.21 -3.61
N SER A 145 -8.19 -9.03 -3.95
CA SER A 145 -7.74 -10.11 -3.05
C SER A 145 -7.22 -9.60 -1.71
N SER A 146 -6.50 -8.47 -1.68
CA SER A 146 -6.06 -7.83 -0.43
C SER A 146 -7.25 -7.39 0.42
N VAL A 147 -8.28 -6.79 -0.18
CA VAL A 147 -9.50 -6.37 0.53
C VAL A 147 -10.24 -7.58 1.11
N SER A 148 -10.36 -8.65 0.34
CA SER A 148 -10.93 -9.91 0.82
C SER A 148 -10.23 -10.41 2.09
N ILE A 149 -8.89 -10.34 2.14
CA ILE A 149 -8.11 -10.76 3.32
C ILE A 149 -8.35 -9.80 4.50
N TYR A 150 -8.39 -8.48 4.28
CA TYR A 150 -8.75 -7.52 5.32
C TYR A 150 -10.11 -7.84 5.93
N ILE A 151 -11.15 -7.99 5.09
CA ILE A 151 -12.52 -8.28 5.53
C ILE A 151 -12.57 -9.60 6.28
N ALA A 152 -11.98 -10.67 5.73
CA ALA A 152 -11.97 -11.98 6.37
C ALA A 152 -11.31 -11.93 7.76
N SER A 153 -10.21 -11.18 7.88
CA SER A 153 -9.49 -11.03 9.15
C SER A 153 -10.28 -10.21 10.18
N ILE A 154 -10.97 -9.15 9.74
CA ILE A 154 -11.86 -8.35 10.60
C ILE A 154 -13.02 -9.22 11.11
N LEU A 155 -13.68 -9.94 10.21
CA LEU A 155 -14.80 -10.82 10.59
C LEU A 155 -14.33 -11.93 11.54
N LEU A 156 -13.17 -12.53 11.28
CA LEU A 156 -12.58 -13.55 12.15
C LEU A 156 -12.28 -13.00 13.54
N ALA A 157 -11.71 -11.80 13.63
CA ALA A 157 -11.43 -11.14 14.90
C ALA A 157 -12.72 -10.85 15.70
N ILE A 158 -13.80 -10.46 15.01
CA ILE A 158 -15.12 -10.24 15.63
C ILE A 158 -15.73 -11.56 16.12
N ILE A 159 -15.76 -12.59 15.27
CA ILE A 159 -16.36 -13.89 15.60
C ILE A 159 -15.61 -14.56 16.78
N THR A 160 -14.29 -14.44 16.81
CA THR A 160 -13.46 -15.00 17.89
C THR A 160 -13.43 -14.14 19.14
N ASN A 161 -14.09 -12.98 19.16
CA ASN A 161 -14.01 -11.98 20.23
C ASN A 161 -12.57 -11.57 20.58
N THR A 162 -11.65 -11.61 19.61
CA THR A 162 -10.24 -11.21 19.77
C THR A 162 -9.94 -9.86 19.12
N SER A 163 -10.98 -9.17 18.67
CA SER A 163 -10.86 -7.85 18.05
C SER A 163 -10.46 -6.79 19.06
N SER A 164 -9.50 -5.94 18.68
CA SER A 164 -9.13 -4.78 19.50
C SER A 164 -10.05 -3.60 19.26
N THR A 165 -10.10 -2.70 20.25
CA THR A 165 -10.91 -1.48 20.18
C THR A 165 -10.19 -0.37 19.44
N THR A 166 -10.96 0.49 18.77
CA THR A 166 -10.41 1.64 18.04
C THR A 166 -9.85 2.68 19.00
N TYR A 167 -10.59 2.99 20.05
CA TYR A 167 -10.19 3.94 21.09
C TYR A 167 -9.96 3.25 22.44
N ILE A 168 -9.26 3.96 23.32
CA ILE A 168 -8.86 3.47 24.65
C ILE A 168 -10.09 3.29 25.54
N GLU A 169 -11.13 4.11 25.34
CA GLU A 169 -12.40 4.08 26.06
C GLU A 169 -13.29 2.88 25.68
N GLY A 170 -12.77 1.95 24.88
CA GLY A 170 -13.49 0.74 24.45
C GLY A 170 -14.47 0.96 23.29
N THR A 171 -14.50 2.15 22.72
CA THR A 171 -15.40 2.49 21.60
C THR A 171 -14.80 2.07 20.26
N GLY A 172 -15.65 1.48 19.40
CA GLY A 172 -15.30 1.07 18.04
C GLY A 172 -14.42 -0.19 17.99
N ILE A 173 -14.46 -0.88 16.86
CA ILE A 173 -13.80 -2.17 16.64
C ILE A 173 -12.84 -2.06 15.46
N LYS A 174 -11.53 -2.30 15.68
CA LYS A 174 -10.50 -2.19 14.64
C LYS A 174 -9.96 -3.53 14.12
N GLY A 175 -10.33 -4.67 14.70
CA GLY A 175 -9.80 -5.99 14.31
C GLY A 175 -8.40 -6.24 14.87
N TRP A 176 -7.62 -7.08 14.19
CA TRP A 176 -6.19 -7.30 14.47
C TRP A 176 -5.30 -6.27 13.79
N PHE A 177 -5.66 -4.99 13.92
CA PHE A 177 -4.96 -3.90 13.26
C PHE A 177 -4.59 -2.83 14.27
N GLU A 178 -3.43 -2.19 14.06
CA GLU A 178 -2.86 -1.20 14.97
C GLU A 178 -3.74 0.04 15.12
N SER A 179 -4.22 0.59 14.01
CA SER A 179 -4.89 1.89 13.98
C SER A 179 -6.19 1.79 13.18
N GLY A 180 -7.30 2.12 13.84
CA GLY A 180 -8.61 2.24 13.20
C GLY A 180 -8.60 3.27 12.06
N ASN A 181 -7.92 4.41 12.22
CA ASN A 181 -7.83 5.42 11.17
C ASN A 181 -7.07 4.91 9.95
N SER A 182 -5.98 4.16 10.17
CA SER A 182 -5.15 3.63 9.08
C SER A 182 -5.91 2.57 8.27
N ILE A 183 -6.56 1.60 8.93
CA ILE A 183 -7.37 0.60 8.22
C ILE A 183 -8.58 1.26 7.53
N SER A 184 -9.18 2.29 8.14
CA SER A 184 -10.26 3.06 7.51
C SER A 184 -9.79 3.68 6.19
N ALA A 185 -8.64 4.36 6.21
CA ALA A 185 -8.08 4.98 5.01
C ALA A 185 -7.78 3.95 3.90
N VAL A 186 -7.18 2.81 4.25
CA VAL A 186 -6.86 1.74 3.29
C VAL A 186 -8.13 1.21 2.64
N LEU A 187 -9.14 0.86 3.44
CA LEU A 187 -10.41 0.34 2.94
C LEU A 187 -11.15 1.39 2.10
N THR A 188 -11.25 2.64 2.56
CA THR A 188 -11.87 3.73 1.81
C THR A 188 -11.21 3.95 0.45
N LEU A 189 -9.88 4.03 0.38
CA LEU A 189 -9.17 4.21 -0.89
C LEU A 189 -9.34 3.00 -1.82
N SER A 190 -9.45 1.80 -1.26
CA SER A 190 -9.67 0.58 -2.04
C SER A 190 -11.01 0.60 -2.78
N ILE A 191 -12.03 1.31 -2.28
CA ILE A 191 -13.35 1.44 -2.94
C ILE A 191 -13.21 1.96 -4.38
N PHE A 192 -12.36 2.98 -4.60
CA PHE A 192 -12.13 3.52 -5.94
C PHE A 192 -11.59 2.45 -6.90
N VAL A 193 -10.67 1.61 -6.40
CA VAL A 193 -10.07 0.53 -7.19
C VAL A 193 -11.11 -0.55 -7.47
N LEU A 194 -11.86 -0.97 -6.46
CA LEU A 194 -12.92 -1.98 -6.58
C LEU A 194 -14.00 -1.55 -7.59
N LEU A 195 -14.51 -0.32 -7.48
CA LEU A 195 -15.51 0.21 -8.40
C LEU A 195 -14.98 0.41 -9.83
N SER A 196 -13.68 0.72 -9.98
CA SER A 196 -13.03 0.84 -11.29
C SER A 196 -12.75 -0.51 -11.97
N ASN A 197 -12.88 -1.63 -11.24
CA ASN A 197 -12.59 -2.97 -11.76
C ASN A 197 -13.75 -3.46 -12.63
N LYS A 198 -13.45 -3.75 -13.90
CA LYS A 198 -14.45 -4.16 -14.91
C LYS A 198 -14.53 -5.68 -15.12
N ASP A 199 -13.76 -6.46 -14.37
CA ASP A 199 -13.77 -7.92 -14.50
C ASP A 199 -15.10 -8.50 -14.01
N ARG A 200 -15.84 -9.12 -14.93
CA ARG A 200 -17.18 -9.69 -14.65
C ARG A 200 -17.12 -10.82 -13.62
N ASN A 201 -16.01 -11.56 -13.55
CA ASN A 201 -15.87 -12.67 -12.62
C ASN A 201 -15.79 -12.19 -11.16
N TYR A 202 -15.22 -11.02 -10.94
CA TYR A 202 -15.05 -10.43 -9.60
C TYR A 202 -16.23 -9.55 -9.17
N ARG A 203 -17.18 -9.26 -10.07
CA ARG A 203 -18.29 -8.32 -9.79
C ARG A 203 -19.09 -8.69 -8.54
N LYS A 204 -19.41 -9.98 -8.35
CA LYS A 204 -20.15 -10.45 -7.16
C LYS A 204 -19.33 -10.28 -5.88
N ILE A 205 -18.02 -10.57 -5.95
CA ILE A 205 -17.09 -10.40 -4.83
C ILE A 205 -17.01 -8.92 -4.46
N ILE A 206 -16.76 -8.05 -5.43
CA ILE A 206 -16.64 -6.59 -5.24
C ILE A 206 -17.90 -6.00 -4.58
N ILE A 207 -19.10 -6.39 -5.04
CA ILE A 207 -20.35 -5.90 -4.44
C ILE A 207 -20.44 -6.36 -2.97
N GLY A 208 -20.12 -7.62 -2.69
CA GLY A 208 -20.08 -8.13 -1.32
C GLY A 208 -19.07 -7.39 -0.44
N GLU A 209 -17.87 -7.14 -0.95
CA GLU A 209 -16.81 -6.39 -0.25
C GLU A 209 -17.27 -4.97 0.11
N ILE A 210 -17.85 -4.24 -0.84
CA ILE A 210 -18.33 -2.86 -0.61
C ILE A 210 -19.43 -2.82 0.46
N ILE A 211 -20.35 -3.78 0.46
CA ILE A 211 -21.42 -3.85 1.48
C ILE A 211 -20.83 -4.11 2.86
N ILE A 212 -19.95 -5.11 2.99
CA ILE A 212 -19.35 -5.47 4.29
C ILE A 212 -18.45 -4.33 4.78
N MET A 213 -17.66 -3.71 3.89
CA MET A 213 -16.87 -2.53 4.20
C MET A 213 -17.74 -1.36 4.64
N GLY A 214 -18.89 -1.13 4.00
CA GLY A 214 -19.82 -0.08 4.38
C GLY A 214 -20.33 -0.25 5.82
N ILE A 215 -20.74 -1.47 6.18
CA ILE A 215 -21.17 -1.81 7.54
C ILE A 215 -20.00 -1.58 8.51
N PHE A 216 -18.82 -2.10 8.21
CA PHE A 216 -17.66 -1.97 9.08
C PHE A 216 -17.23 -0.51 9.29
N LEU A 217 -17.08 0.26 8.20
CA LEU A 217 -16.57 1.63 8.22
C LEU A 217 -17.57 2.63 8.80
N CYS A 218 -18.88 2.43 8.61
CA CYS A 218 -19.88 3.37 9.08
C CYS A 218 -20.41 3.05 10.48
N ILE A 219 -20.44 1.77 10.88
CA ILE A 219 -21.11 1.34 12.11
C ILE A 219 -20.12 0.83 13.15
N LEU A 220 -19.16 -0.02 12.74
CA LEU A 220 -18.35 -0.78 13.70
C LEU A 220 -17.07 -0.06 14.11
N ILE A 221 -16.37 0.59 13.18
CA ILE A 221 -15.01 1.08 13.45
C ILE A 221 -14.97 2.35 14.30
N GLY A 222 -16.02 3.18 14.25
CA GLY A 222 -16.13 4.41 15.06
C GLY A 222 -15.20 5.56 14.65
N THR A 223 -14.61 5.54 13.45
CA THR A 223 -13.72 6.60 12.96
C THR A 223 -14.45 7.56 12.03
N ARG A 224 -14.07 8.85 12.09
CA ARG A 224 -14.56 9.85 11.12
C ARG A 224 -14.05 9.55 9.70
N VAL A 225 -12.84 8.99 9.59
CA VAL A 225 -12.23 8.60 8.31
C VAL A 225 -13.06 7.52 7.64
N GLY A 226 -13.50 6.50 8.37
CA GLY A 226 -14.33 5.43 7.83
C GLY A 226 -15.71 5.95 7.44
N LEU A 227 -16.38 6.65 8.35
CA LEU A 227 -17.74 7.16 8.13
C LEU A 227 -17.82 8.12 6.93
N PHE A 228 -17.11 9.26 7.01
CA PHE A 228 -17.18 10.27 5.96
C PHE A 228 -16.44 9.82 4.71
N GLY A 229 -15.31 9.11 4.85
CA GLY A 229 -14.53 8.62 3.73
C GLY A 229 -15.32 7.66 2.85
N PHE A 230 -16.09 6.73 3.43
CA PHE A 230 -16.94 5.82 2.66
C PHE A 230 -17.99 6.58 1.83
N ILE A 231 -18.71 7.51 2.45
CA ILE A 231 -19.75 8.32 1.79
C ILE A 231 -19.12 9.17 0.66
N VAL A 232 -18.04 9.88 0.97
CA VAL A 232 -17.35 10.74 0.00
C VAL A 232 -16.80 9.92 -1.17
N ALA A 233 -16.24 8.72 -0.92
CA ALA A 233 -15.69 7.87 -1.97
C ALA A 233 -16.78 7.41 -2.96
N LEU A 234 -17.95 6.98 -2.45
CA LEU A 234 -19.06 6.57 -3.30
C LEU A 234 -19.62 7.74 -4.12
N LEU A 235 -19.88 8.88 -3.48
CA LEU A 235 -20.38 10.08 -4.18
C LEU A 235 -19.40 10.58 -5.23
N SER A 236 -18.11 10.60 -4.92
CA SER A 236 -17.05 11.01 -5.85
C SER A 236 -16.98 10.08 -7.06
N PHE A 237 -17.13 8.77 -6.86
CA PHE A 237 -17.13 7.81 -7.97
C PHE A 237 -18.36 7.96 -8.86
N ILE A 238 -19.55 8.15 -8.25
CA ILE A 238 -20.80 8.41 -9.00
C ILE A 238 -20.66 9.67 -9.84
N PHE A 239 -20.20 10.77 -9.23
CA PHE A 239 -19.94 12.03 -9.92
C PHE A 239 -18.97 11.85 -11.08
N ALA A 240 -17.87 11.11 -10.89
CA ALA A 240 -16.90 10.83 -11.94
C ALA A 240 -17.49 10.04 -13.11
N GLU A 241 -18.36 9.05 -12.89
CA GLU A 241 -19.02 8.31 -13.98
C GLU A 241 -20.06 9.15 -14.71
N ILE A 242 -20.79 10.05 -14.02
CA ILE A 242 -21.71 11.00 -14.67
C ILE A 242 -20.94 11.93 -15.61
N VAL A 243 -19.90 12.60 -15.09
CA VAL A 243 -19.04 13.50 -15.89
C VAL A 243 -18.41 12.76 -17.07
N ARG A 244 -18.03 11.49 -16.88
CA ARG A 244 -17.46 10.67 -17.95
C ARG A 244 -18.48 10.33 -19.05
N LYS A 245 -19.75 10.15 -18.68
CA LYS A 245 -20.84 9.88 -19.61
C LYS A 245 -21.16 11.13 -20.44
N ASP A 246 -21.31 12.28 -19.80
CA ASP A 246 -21.60 13.56 -20.46
C ASP A 246 -20.50 13.94 -21.48
N ASN A 247 -19.23 13.73 -21.10
CA ASN A 247 -18.09 13.98 -22.01
C ASN A 247 -18.06 13.05 -23.23
N LYS A 248 -18.67 11.86 -23.16
CA LYS A 248 -18.79 10.97 -24.32
C LYS A 248 -19.91 11.43 -25.23
N GLU A 249 -21.07 11.75 -24.66
CA GLU A 249 -22.23 12.24 -25.42
C GLU A 249 -21.98 13.59 -26.10
N SER A 250 -21.06 14.42 -25.57
CA SER A 250 -20.65 15.68 -26.22
C SER A 250 -19.70 15.54 -27.43
N LYS A 251 -19.15 14.33 -27.67
CA LYS A 251 -18.18 14.06 -28.75
C LYS A 251 -18.75 13.27 -29.91
N ASP A 252 -20.00 12.83 -29.80
CA ASP A 252 -20.79 12.17 -30.85
C ASP A 252 -21.77 13.18 -31.46
#